data_AF-A0A966RN56-F1
#
_entry.id   AF-A0A966RN56-F1
#
_cell.length_a   1.000
_cell.length_b   1.000
_cell.length_c   1.000
_cell.angle_alpha   90.00
_cell.angle_beta   90.00
_cell.angle_gamma   90.00
#
_symmetry.space_group_name_H-M   'P 1'
#
loop_
_entity.id
_entity.type
_entity.pdbx_description
1 polymer ?
#
loop_
_entity_poly.entity_id
_entity_poly.type
_entity_poly.pdbx_seq_one_letter_code
_entity_poly.pdbx_strand_id
1 'polypeptide(L)'
;LAAKHHGLLTERDCPMCRRDKVHELQYTFGDQLGQYSGRIKSDSELDEMQSEFGEFRVYVVEVCLGCGWNHLTASFLLGDGQERKPPRKAKTL
;
A
#
# COMPACT_ATOMS: atom_id res chain seq x y z
N LEU A 1 -8.36 12.24 -4.66
CA LEU A 1 -8.30 11.13 -3.68
C LEU A 1 -7.22 10.17 -4.13
N ALA A 2 -6.37 9.68 -3.23
CA ALA A 2 -5.25 8.80 -3.61
C ALA A 2 -5.73 7.51 -4.31
N ALA A 3 -6.89 6.98 -3.89
CA ALA A 3 -7.61 5.89 -4.55
C ALA A 3 -7.95 6.12 -6.02
N LYS A 4 -8.07 7.37 -6.47
CA LYS A 4 -8.36 7.70 -7.87
C LYS A 4 -7.16 7.49 -8.79
N HIS A 5 -5.94 7.63 -8.26
CA HIS A 5 -4.70 7.58 -9.04
C HIS A 5 -3.88 6.32 -8.80
N HIS A 6 -3.98 5.75 -7.58
CA HIS A 6 -3.19 4.61 -7.15
C HIS A 6 -4.05 3.44 -6.64
N GLY A 7 -5.38 3.54 -6.75
CA GLY A 7 -6.28 2.48 -6.31
C GLY A 7 -6.52 1.44 -7.39
N LEU A 8 -6.49 0.17 -6.99
CA LEU A 8 -6.89 -0.94 -7.83
C LEU A 8 -8.41 -1.13 -7.71
N LEU A 9 -9.11 -1.04 -8.83
CA LEU A 9 -10.55 -1.27 -8.86
C LEU A 9 -10.84 -2.74 -8.51
N THR A 10 -11.71 -2.96 -7.55
CA THR A 10 -12.12 -4.31 -7.14
C THR A 10 -13.51 -4.64 -7.69
N GLU A 11 -13.88 -5.92 -7.68
CA GLU A 11 -15.23 -6.35 -8.09
C GLU A 11 -16.27 -6.21 -6.96
N ARG A 12 -15.84 -5.81 -5.75
CA ARG A 12 -16.70 -5.68 -4.56
C ARG A 12 -17.48 -4.37 -4.58
N ASP A 13 -18.77 -4.45 -4.27
CA ASP A 13 -19.61 -3.27 -4.08
C ASP A 13 -19.34 -2.59 -2.75
N CYS A 14 -19.44 -1.26 -2.73
CA CYS A 14 -19.34 -0.51 -1.48
C CYS A 14 -20.47 -0.91 -0.51
N PRO A 15 -20.16 -1.35 0.73
CA PRO A 15 -21.17 -1.79 1.67
C PRO A 15 -22.11 -0.65 2.13
N MET A 16 -21.64 0.60 2.04
CA MET A 16 -22.39 1.78 2.45
C MET A 16 -23.34 2.31 1.37
N CYS A 17 -22.85 2.57 0.15
CA CYS A 17 -23.68 3.14 -0.92
C CYS A 17 -24.26 2.08 -1.87
N ARG A 18 -23.60 0.92 -2.01
CA ARG A 18 -23.94 -0.16 -2.97
C ARG A 18 -24.13 0.28 -4.42
N ARG A 19 -23.60 1.46 -4.77
CA ARG A 19 -23.68 2.05 -6.12
C ARG A 19 -22.36 1.95 -6.85
N ASP A 20 -21.27 2.18 -6.12
CA ASP A 20 -19.92 2.19 -6.65
C ASP A 20 -19.13 1.00 -6.11
N LYS A 21 -18.17 0.54 -6.93
CA LYS A 21 -17.17 -0.45 -6.52
C LYS A 21 -16.11 0.19 -5.63
N VAL A 22 -15.57 -0.58 -4.69
CA VAL A 22 -14.47 -0.12 -3.84
C VAL A 22 -13.13 -0.27 -4.56
N HIS A 23 -12.24 0.68 -4.31
CA HIS A 23 -10.86 0.66 -4.77
C HIS A 23 -9.96 0.25 -3.63
N GLU A 24 -9.00 -0.61 -3.90
CA GLU A 24 -8.02 -1.06 -2.93
C GLU A 24 -6.74 -0.21 -3.04
N LEU A 25 -6.27 0.27 -1.89
CA LEU A 25 -5.02 1.00 -1.71
C LEU A 25 -4.10 0.20 -0.81
N GLN A 26 -2.83 0.08 -1.18
CA GLN A 26 -1.82 -0.60 -0.36
C GLN A 26 -0.81 0.43 0.16
N TYR A 27 -0.83 0.70 1.46
CA TYR A 27 0.10 1.62 2.12
C TYR A 27 1.27 0.86 2.73
N THR A 28 2.49 1.31 2.46
CA THR A 28 3.72 0.69 2.99
C THR A 28 4.30 1.48 4.15
N PHE A 29 4.71 0.82 5.23
CA PHE A 29 5.32 1.44 6.39
C PHE A 29 6.46 0.56 6.91
N GLY A 30 7.61 1.16 7.20
CA GLY A 30 8.75 0.43 7.75
C GLY A 30 9.91 1.39 8.01
N ASP A 31 10.71 1.09 9.03
CA ASP A 31 11.81 1.96 9.44
C ASP A 31 12.91 2.02 8.36
N GLN A 32 13.11 0.93 7.63
CA GLN A 32 14.07 0.86 6.52
C GLN A 32 13.60 1.60 5.26
N LEU A 33 12.30 1.91 5.13
CA LEU A 33 11.75 2.62 3.98
C LEU A 33 12.08 4.12 4.00
N GLY A 34 12.36 4.69 5.16
CA GLY A 34 12.65 6.13 5.32
C GLY A 34 11.58 7.00 4.64
N GLN A 35 11.98 7.79 3.64
CA GLN A 35 11.10 8.70 2.88
C GLN A 35 10.01 8.01 2.04
N TYR A 36 10.13 6.69 1.84
CA TYR A 36 9.13 5.89 1.12
C TYR A 36 8.05 5.34 2.05
N SER A 37 8.21 5.47 3.37
CA SER A 37 7.20 5.11 4.36
C SER A 37 5.94 5.98 4.20
N GLY A 38 4.77 5.38 4.35
CA GLY A 38 3.45 6.00 4.16
C GLY A 38 3.03 6.18 2.70
N ARG A 39 3.79 5.67 1.73
CA ARG A 39 3.41 5.75 0.30
C ARG A 39 2.55 4.58 -0.13
N ILE A 40 1.70 4.87 -1.12
CA ILE A 40 0.90 3.85 -1.80
C ILE A 40 1.78 3.18 -2.84
N LYS A 41 1.73 1.85 -2.85
CA LYS A 41 2.47 1.00 -3.77
C LYS A 41 1.53 0.02 -4.45
N SER A 42 1.88 -0.38 -5.67
CA SER A 42 1.23 -1.47 -6.38
C SER A 42 1.83 -2.81 -5.97
N ASP A 43 1.10 -3.89 -6.23
CA ASP A 43 1.54 -5.26 -5.89
C ASP A 43 2.92 -5.61 -6.49
N SER A 44 3.18 -5.19 -7.73
CA SER A 44 4.49 -5.36 -8.38
C SER A 44 5.61 -4.57 -7.69
N GLU A 45 5.32 -3.35 -7.23
CA GLU A 45 6.31 -2.58 -6.46
C GLU A 45 6.56 -3.22 -5.08
N LEU A 46 5.55 -3.83 -4.46
CA LEU A 46 5.72 -4.55 -3.19
C LEU A 46 6.63 -5.78 -3.37
N ASP A 47 6.51 -6.50 -4.49
CA ASP A 47 7.34 -7.66 -4.83
C ASP A 47 8.81 -7.28 -5.06
N GLU A 48 9.07 -6.12 -5.67
CA GLU A 48 10.41 -5.57 -5.76
C GLU A 48 10.93 -5.15 -4.38
N MET A 49 10.08 -4.46 -3.60
CA MET A 49 10.46 -3.95 -2.28
C MET A 49 10.76 -5.04 -1.25
N GLN A 50 10.07 -6.20 -1.27
CA GLN A 50 10.40 -7.33 -0.38
C GLN A 50 11.81 -7.88 -0.62
N SER A 51 12.33 -7.70 -1.85
CA SER A 51 13.69 -8.13 -2.20
C SER A 51 14.72 -7.06 -1.85
N GLU A 52 14.35 -5.78 -1.80
CA GLU A 52 15.25 -4.66 -1.50
C GLU A 52 15.33 -4.34 0.00
N PHE A 53 14.19 -4.32 0.69
CA PHE A 53 14.05 -3.95 2.10
C PHE A 53 13.86 -5.18 2.98
N GLY A 54 14.43 -5.13 4.18
CA GLY A 54 14.48 -6.27 5.09
C GLY A 54 13.14 -6.58 5.76
N GLU A 55 12.44 -5.56 6.24
CA GLU A 55 11.09 -5.71 6.78
C GLU A 55 10.28 -4.43 6.59
N PHE A 56 9.04 -4.58 6.14
CA PHE A 56 8.04 -3.53 6.16
C PHE A 56 6.63 -4.09 6.27
N ARG A 57 5.73 -3.27 6.78
CA ARG A 57 4.30 -3.55 6.93
C ARG A 57 3.51 -2.93 5.79
N VAL A 58 2.59 -3.69 5.23
CA VAL A 58 1.62 -3.24 4.23
C VAL A 58 0.24 -3.19 4.88
N TYR A 59 -0.49 -2.11 4.62
CA TYR A 59 -1.89 -1.93 5.03
C TYR A 59 -2.76 -1.80 3.78
N VAL A 60 -3.72 -2.70 3.64
CA VAL A 60 -4.65 -2.75 2.52
C VAL A 60 -5.95 -2.07 2.93
N VAL A 61 -6.24 -0.92 2.31
CA VAL A 61 -7.39 -0.07 2.60
C VAL A 61 -8.31 -0.02 1.40
N GLU A 62 -9.56 -0.40 1.58
CA GLU A 62 -10.62 -0.17 0.61
C GLU A 62 -11.16 1.26 0.72
N VAL A 63 -11.44 1.89 -0.41
CA VAL A 63 -11.99 3.24 -0.50
C VAL A 63 -13.09 3.29 -1.56
N CYS A 64 -14.25 3.83 -1.20
CA CYS A 64 -15.32 4.14 -2.12
C CYS A 64 -15.21 5.59 -2.60
N LEU A 65 -14.99 5.80 -3.90
CA LEU A 65 -14.89 7.15 -4.48
C LEU A 65 -16.22 7.91 -4.51
N GLY A 66 -17.37 7.22 -4.49
CA GLY A 66 -18.69 7.84 -4.53
C GLY A 66 -19.15 8.45 -3.20
N CYS A 67 -19.06 7.70 -2.10
CA CYS A 67 -19.52 8.14 -0.77
C CYS A 67 -18.39 8.46 0.23
N GLY A 68 -17.13 8.22 -0.12
CA GLY A 68 -15.98 8.51 0.74
C GLY A 68 -15.71 7.48 1.85
N TRP A 69 -16.49 6.39 1.91
CA TRP A 69 -16.24 5.30 2.85
C TRP A 69 -14.84 4.70 2.64
N ASN A 70 -14.16 4.37 3.73
CA ASN A 70 -12.91 3.62 3.69
C ASN A 70 -12.85 2.61 4.83
N HIS A 71 -12.12 1.51 4.60
CA HIS A 71 -11.97 0.43 5.55
C HIS A 71 -10.63 -0.26 5.39
N LEU A 72 -9.95 -0.53 6.50
CA LEU A 72 -8.72 -1.33 6.52
C LEU A 72 -9.09 -2.82 6.46
N THR A 73 -8.85 -3.46 5.33
CA THR A 73 -9.22 -4.85 5.07
C THR A 73 -8.15 -5.83 5.56
N ALA A 74 -6.87 -5.51 5.38
CA ALA A 74 -5.77 -6.38 5.79
C ALA A 74 -4.53 -5.60 6.19
N SER A 75 -3.69 -6.23 7.01
CA SER A 75 -2.32 -5.77 7.24
C SER A 75 -1.39 -6.96 7.34
N PHE A 76 -0.27 -6.93 6.63
CA PHE A 76 0.71 -8.01 6.63
C PHE A 76 2.14 -7.46 6.61
N LEU A 77 3.09 -8.26 7.08
CA LEU A 77 4.51 -7.95 6.99
C LEU A 77 5.06 -8.61 5.73
N LEU A 78 5.88 -7.87 4.99
CA LEU A 78 6.69 -8.34 3.89
C LEU A 78 8.18 -8.12 4.21
N GLY A 79 9.03 -8.99 3.65
CA GLY A 79 10.47 -8.97 3.85
C GLY A 79 11.01 -10.22 4.54
N ASP A 80 12.34 -10.28 4.69
CA ASP A 80 13.09 -11.38 5.28
C ASP A 80 13.47 -11.17 6.76
N GLY A 81 13.04 -10.06 7.37
CA GLY A 81 13.32 -9.71 8.76
C GLY A 81 14.78 -9.34 9.02
N GLN A 82 15.62 -9.27 7.97
CA GLN A 82 17.03 -8.92 8.12
C GLN A 82 17.23 -7.43 7.90
N GLU A 83 17.63 -6.71 8.95
CA GLU A 83 17.96 -5.28 8.84
C GLU A 83 19.17 -5.05 7.92
N ARG A 84 18.90 -4.79 6.65
CA ARG A 84 19.86 -4.27 5.68
C ARG A 84 20.10 -2.78 5.93
N LYS A 85 21.38 -2.38 5.98
CA LYS A 85 21.74 -0.96 6.06
C LYS A 85 21.10 -0.22 4.87
N PRO A 86 20.38 0.89 5.10
CA PRO A 86 19.79 1.64 4.01
C PRO A 86 20.89 2.03 3.01
N PRO A 87 20.65 1.89 1.69
CA PRO A 87 21.65 2.22 0.70
C PRO A 87 22.08 3.69 0.89
N ARG A 88 23.39 3.92 1.01
CA ARG A 88 24.01 5.22 1.36
C ARG A 88 23.70 6.36 0.38
N LYS A 89 22.96 6.09 -0.70
CA LYS A 89 22.42 7.06 -1.66
C LYS A 89 21.01 6.61 -2.05
N ALA A 90 20.00 7.34 -1.59
CA ALA A 90 18.64 7.18 -2.10
C ALA A 90 18.66 7.52 -3.60
N LYS A 91 18.41 6.53 -4.47
CA LYS A 91 18.06 6.83 -5.86
C LYS A 91 16.67 7.46 -5.83
N THR A 92 16.59 8.73 -6.19
CA THR A 92 15.32 9.35 -6.54
C THR A 92 14.79 8.63 -7.78
N LEU A 93 13.69 7.90 -7.62
CA LEU A 93 12.82 7.45 -8.71
C LEU A 93 11.85 8.60 -9.04
#